data_AF-A0A821LSZ8-F1
#
_entry.id   AF-A0A821LSZ8-F1
#
_cell.length_a   1.000
_cell.length_b   1.000
_cell.length_c   1.000
_cell.angle_alpha   90.00
_cell.angle_beta   90.00
_cell.angle_gamma   90.00
#
_symmetry.space_group_name_H-M   'P 1'
#
loop_
_entity.id
_entity.type
_entity.pdbx_description
1 polymer ?
#
loop_
_entity_poly.entity_id
_entity_poly.type
_entity_poly.pdbx_seq_one_letter_code
_entity_poly.pdbx_strand_id
1 'polypeptide(L)' 'MIYYPLSILMMADIKQILIITAPTDHGQYKRLLGNGTQLGCDFQYAVQNQPNGIAQAFIIGENFIGDDKVALILGDNF' A
#
# COMPACT_ATOMS: atom_id res chain seq x y z
N MET A 1 -8.88 7.99 5.23
CA MET A 1 -8.06 8.90 4.41
C MET A 1 -7.45 8.21 3.19
N ILE A 2 -7.15 6.91 3.25
CA ILE A 2 -6.48 6.12 2.21
C ILE A 2 -7.00 6.23 0.76
N TYR A 3 -8.28 6.59 0.53
CA TYR A 3 -8.83 6.71 -0.82
C TYR A 3 -8.14 7.79 -1.66
N TYR A 4 -7.67 8.89 -1.05
CA TYR A 4 -6.94 9.94 -1.76
C TYR A 4 -5.63 9.44 -2.35
N PRO A 5 -4.65 8.97 -1.55
CA PRO A 5 -3.38 8.49 -2.11
C PRO A 5 -3.57 7.29 -3.03
N LEU A 6 -4.57 6.43 -2.76
CA LEU A 6 -4.92 5.32 -3.65
C LEU A 6 -5.36 5.83 -5.03
N SER A 7 -6.21 6.85 -5.08
CA SER A 7 -6.65 7.45 -6.35
C SER A 7 -5.50 8.07 -7.14
N ILE A 8 -4.50 8.66 -6.48
CA ILE A 8 -3.30 9.19 -7.14
C ILE A 8 -2.52 8.06 -7.83
N LEU A 9 -2.29 6.94 -7.13
CA LEU A 9 -1.63 5.76 -7.72
C LEU A 9 -2.43 5.21 -8.91
N MET A 10 -3.75 5.12 -8.77
CA MET A 10 -4.63 4.66 -9.86
C MET A 10 -4.60 5.60 -11.08
N MET A 11 -4.57 6.92 -10.87
CA MET A 11 -4.44 7.90 -11.96
C MET A 11 -3.06 7.84 -12.64
N ALA A 12 -2.03 7.36 -11.94
CA ALA A 12 -0.73 7.05 -12.52
C ALA A 12 -0.66 5.66 -13.19
N ASP A 13 -1.81 4.98 -13.34
CA ASP A 13 -1.96 3.62 -13.90
C ASP A 13 -1.22 2.52 -13.12
N ILE A 14 -0.95 2.74 -11.83
CA ILE A 14 -0.34 1.75 -10.92
C ILE A 14 -1.46 0.90 -10.32
N LYS A 15 -1.56 -0.37 -10.75
CA LYS A 15 -2.64 -1.29 -10.34
C LYS A 15 -2.21 -2.36 -9.33
N GLN A 16 -0.93 -2.66 -9.23
CA GLN A 16 -0.38 -3.56 -8.20
C GLN A 16 0.08 -2.68 -7.04
N ILE A 17 -0.54 -2.82 -5.87
CA ILE A 17 -0.32 -1.92 -4.73
C ILE A 17 -0.13 -2.74 -3.45
N LEU A 18 1.00 -2.51 -2.77
CA LEU A 18 1.25 -3.01 -1.43
C LEU A 18 0.83 -1.98 -0.38
N ILE A 19 -0.10 -2.36 0.48
CA ILE A 19 -0.59 -1.54 1.58
C ILE A 19 0.11 -1.96 2.87
N ILE A 20 0.95 -1.07 3.41
CA ILE A 20 1.71 -1.29 4.64
C ILE A 20 1.02 -0.53 5.78
N THR A 21 0.67 -1.24 6.86
CA THR A 21 -0.03 -0.64 8.01
C THR A 21 0.57 -1.10 9.33
N ALA A 22 0.20 -0.44 10.43
CA ALA A 22 0.42 -0.97 11.77
C ALA A 22 -0.36 -2.29 11.98
N PRO A 23 0.06 -3.17 12.91
CA PRO A 23 -0.63 -4.43 13.20
C PRO A 23 -2.10 -4.26 13.57
N THR A 24 -2.42 -3.20 14.32
CA THR A 24 -3.78 -2.88 14.81
C THR A 24 -4.75 -2.49 13.71
N ASP A 25 -4.25 -1.92 12.62
CA ASP A 25 -5.08 -1.39 11.53
C ASP A 25 -5.18 -2.36 10.35
N HIS A 26 -4.26 -3.32 10.26
CA HIS A 26 -4.14 -4.24 9.12
C HIS A 26 -5.44 -4.96 8.77
N GLY A 27 -6.15 -5.48 9.78
CA GLY A 27 -7.44 -6.14 9.58
C GLY A 27 -8.54 -5.20 9.08
N GLN A 28 -8.52 -3.93 9.48
CA GLN A 28 -9.50 -2.93 9.07
C GLN A 28 -9.30 -2.54 7.59
N TYR A 29 -8.05 -2.30 7.19
CA TYR A 29 -7.72 -2.00 5.79
C TYR A 29 -8.05 -3.15 4.85
N LYS A 30 -7.73 -4.39 5.23
CA LYS A 30 -8.07 -5.57 4.43
C LYS A 30 -9.58 -5.78 4.29
N ARG A 31 -10.35 -5.48 5.34
CA ARG A 31 -11.83 -5.51 5.29
C ARG A 31 -12.40 -4.41 4.40
N LEU A 32 -11.81 -3.21 4.44
CA LEU A 32 -12.26 -2.04 3.69
C LEU A 32 -11.99 -2.17 2.19
N LEU A 33 -10.79 -2.60 1.82
CA LEU A 33 -10.29 -2.54 0.43
C LEU A 33 -10.28 -3.91 -0.27
N GLY A 34 -10.42 -5.01 0.48
CA GLY A 34 -10.43 -6.36 -0.08
C GLY A 34 -9.13 -6.69 -0.81
N ASN A 35 -9.21 -7.36 -1.94
CA ASN A 35 -8.05 -7.63 -2.80
C ASN A 35 -7.90 -6.60 -3.94
N GLY A 36 -8.72 -5.54 -3.96
CA GLY A 36 -8.69 -4.52 -5.01
C GLY A 36 -9.43 -4.87 -6.31
N THR A 37 -9.94 -6.10 -6.48
CA THR A 37 -10.58 -6.52 -7.75
C THR A 37 -11.78 -5.64 -8.12
N GLN A 38 -12.56 -5.16 -7.13
CA GLN A 38 -13.69 -4.25 -7.36
C GLN A 38 -13.27 -2.88 -7.92
N LEU A 39 -12.00 -2.51 -7.74
CA LEU A 39 -11.40 -1.25 -8.21
C LEU A 39 -10.48 -1.49 -9.42
N GLY A 40 -10.44 -2.70 -9.99
CA GLY A 40 -9.54 -3.04 -11.10
C GLY A 40 -8.06 -3.07 -10.70
N CYS A 41 -7.77 -3.27 -9.41
CA CYS A 41 -6.42 -3.33 -8.86
C CYS A 41 -6.12 -4.69 -8.22
N ASP A 42 -4.86 -4.92 -7.89
CA ASP A 42 -4.37 -6.06 -7.10
C ASP A 42 -3.71 -5.52 -5.83
N PHE A 43 -4.38 -5.71 -4.68
CA PHE A 43 -3.91 -5.22 -3.40
C PHE A 43 -3.29 -6.34 -2.56
N GLN A 44 -2.04 -6.11 -2.16
CA GLN A 44 -1.34 -6.91 -1.16
C GLN A 44 -1.19 -6.13 0.13
N TYR A 45 -0.95 -6.83 1.23
CA TYR A 45 -0.88 -6.23 2.55
C TYR A 45 0.35 -6.71 3.31
N ALA A 46 1.04 -5.78 3.95
CA ALA A 46 2.13 -6.09 4.87
C ALA A 46 1.98 -5.28 6.17
N VAL A 47 2.72 -5.69 7.19
CA VAL A 47 2.68 -5.08 8.52
C VAL A 47 4.01 -4.42 8.82
N GLN A 48 3.94 -3.16 9.27
CA GLN A 48 5.06 -2.47 9.89
C GLN A 48 4.89 -2.52 11.41
N ASN A 49 5.70 -3.35 12.09
CA ASN A 49 5.58 -3.55 13.53
C ASN A 49 5.92 -2.29 14.36
N GLN A 50 6.84 -1.46 13.87
CA GLN A 50 7.29 -0.23 14.52
C GLN A 50 7.61 0.84 13.46
N PRO A 51 7.35 2.12 13.73
CA PRO A 51 7.55 3.21 12.77
C PRO A 51 9.04 3.59 12.66
N ASN A 52 9.86 2.75 12.03
CA ASN A 52 11.31 2.99 11.89
C ASN A 52 11.67 3.91 10.70
N GLY A 53 10.73 4.73 10.24
CA GLY A 53 10.91 5.67 9.13
C GLY A 53 10.40 5.17 7.78
N ILE A 54 10.27 6.11 6.84
CA ILE A 54 9.63 5.90 5.53
C ILE A 54 10.41 4.89 4.68
N ALA A 55 11.74 4.91 4.75
CA ALA A 55 12.59 4.00 3.97
C ALA A 55 12.37 2.52 4.31
N GLN A 56 11.81 2.20 5.49
CA GLN A 56 11.47 0.84 5.87
C GLN A 56 10.42 0.22 4.93
N ALA A 57 9.61 1.03 4.24
CA ALA A 57 8.64 0.55 3.25
C ALA A 57 9.32 -0.28 2.14
N PHE A 58 10.53 0.08 1.72
CA PHE A 58 11.28 -0.65 0.69
C PHE A 58 11.84 -1.99 1.20
N ILE A 59 12.13 -2.09 2.50
CA ILE A 59 12.55 -3.35 3.13
C ILE A 59 11.35 -4.29 3.28
N ILE A 60 10.22 -3.75 3.79
CA ILE A 60 8.99 -4.54 3.96
C ILE A 60 8.45 -5.01 2.61
N GLY A 61 8.54 -4.15 1.60
CA GLY A 61 8.06 -4.41 0.24
C GLY A 61 9.05 -5.08 -0.69
N GLU A 62 10.24 -5.49 -0.23
CA GLU A 62 11.32 -6.02 -1.09
C GLU A 62 10.82 -7.09 -2.07
N ASN A 63 10.17 -8.13 -1.57
CA ASN A 63 9.64 -9.22 -2.39
C ASN A 63 8.49 -8.80 -3.31
N PHE A 64 7.72 -7.77 -2.92
CA PHE A 64 6.64 -7.23 -3.74
C PHE A 64 7.17 -6.38 -4.89
N ILE A 65 8.23 -5.61 -4.64
CA ILE A 65 8.87 -4.74 -5.65
C ILE A 65 9.64 -5.58 -6.67
N GLY A 66 10.40 -6.58 -6.22
CA GLY A 66 11.27 -7.36 -7.11
C GLY A 66 12.25 -6.46 -7.86
N ASP A 67 12.28 -6.58 -9.19
CA ASP A 67 13.14 -5.78 -10.08
C ASP A 67 12.40 -4.59 -10.75
N ASP A 68 11.14 -4.36 -10.37
CA ASP A 68 10.29 -3.34 -11.00
C ASP A 68 10.54 -1.92 -10.45
N LYS A 69 10.13 -0.92 -11.23
CA LYS A 69 10.09 0.47 -10.75
C LYS A 69 8.92 0.65 -9.78
N VAL A 70 9.16 1.38 -8.69
CA VAL A 70 8.17 1.60 -7.63
C VAL A 70 7.91 3.09 -7.39
N ALA A 71 6.68 3.41 -7.01
CA ALA A 71 6.30 4.69 -6.42
C ALA A 71 5.83 4.47 -4.98
N LEU A 72 6.18 5.41 -4.09
CA LEU A 72 5.75 5.41 -2.70
C LEU A 72 4.94 6.68 -2.42
N ILE A 73 3.78 6.52 -1.79
CA ILE A 73 2.94 7.62 -1.31
C ILE A 73 2.53 7.34 0.14
N LEU A 74 2.44 8.39 0.96
CA LEU A 74 2.00 8.27 2.35
C LEU A 74 0.47 8.22 2.42
N GLY A 75 -0.07 7.38 3.32
CA GLY A 75 -1.52 7.10 3.42
C GLY A 75 -2.41 8.27 3.85
N ASP A 76 -1.80 9.38 4.26
CA ASP A 76 -2.45 10.60 4.75
C ASP A 76 -2.21 11.82 3.85
N ASN A 77 -1.50 11.66 2.72
CA ASN A 77 -1.26 12.74 1.77
C ASN A 77 -2.51 12.99 0.90
N PHE A 78 -2.80 14.27 0.65
CA PHE A 78 -3.99 14.76 -0.07
C PHE A 78 -3.60 15.64 -1.25
#